data_AF-A0A4Q6JEF9-F1
#
_entry.id   AF-A0A4Q6JEF9-F1
#
_cell.length_a   1.000
_cell.length_b   1.000
_cell.length_c   1.000
_cell.angle_alpha   90.00
_cell.angle_beta   90.00
_cell.angle_gamma   90.00
#
_symmetry.space_group_name_H-M   'P 1'
#
loop_
_entity.id
_entity.type
_entity.pdbx_description
1 polymer ?
#
loop_
_entity_poly.entity_id
_entity_poly.type
_entity_poly.pdbx_seq_one_letter_code
_entity_poly.pdbx_strand_id
1 'polypeptide(L)'
;MFEYFAELYNKALLVSENREVFSYQVLISLSYLLALILSMVRAVKDKELFSDFLTIAVVVTKYMLTTLLMEYALTYIQENHAVDNVQNVYLALSATSLFSMYVLAKLHKKFSYKFGLLFFCVFKLTIVIAIAHFVLWFKFVVLDIQAEHAYIHYMYSFIVLYISIALAVVMLFPGLLKTRLKLLLSPSWPL
;
A
#
# COMPACT_ATOMS: atom_id res chain seq x y z
N MET A 1 -26.66 12.68 -8.35
CA MET A 1 -25.43 12.39 -9.13
C MET A 1 -24.22 12.19 -8.22
N PHE A 2 -23.97 13.09 -7.27
CA PHE A 2 -22.93 12.91 -6.23
C PHE A 2 -23.20 11.67 -5.35
N GLU A 3 -24.47 11.43 -4.99
CA GLU A 3 -24.89 10.20 -4.29
C GLU A 3 -24.59 8.92 -5.07
N TYR A 4 -24.79 8.91 -6.38
CA TYR A 4 -24.47 7.74 -7.22
C TYR A 4 -22.96 7.46 -7.25
N PHE A 5 -22.13 8.51 -7.33
CA PHE A 5 -20.68 8.35 -7.21
C PHE A 5 -20.24 7.95 -5.80
N ALA A 6 -20.89 8.47 -4.75
CA ALA A 6 -20.63 8.08 -3.37
C ALA A 6 -21.04 6.62 -3.11
N GLU A 7 -22.14 6.16 -3.71
CA GLU A 7 -22.63 4.78 -3.59
C GLU A 7 -21.76 3.80 -4.40
N LEU A 8 -21.34 4.18 -5.60
CA LEU A 8 -20.36 3.41 -6.39
C LEU A 8 -19.00 3.35 -5.66
N TYR A 9 -18.58 4.46 -5.05
CA TYR A 9 -17.38 4.55 -4.25
C TYR A 9 -17.47 3.73 -2.96
N ASN A 10 -18.60 3.73 -2.25
CA ASN A 10 -18.84 2.90 -1.07
C ASN A 10 -18.88 1.40 -1.41
N LYS A 11 -19.46 1.03 -2.57
CA LYS A 11 -19.38 -0.36 -3.08
C LYS A 11 -17.97 -0.73 -3.55
N ALA A 12 -17.19 0.25 -4.00
CA ALA A 12 -15.80 0.06 -4.43
C ALA A 12 -14.78 0.22 -3.29
N LEU A 13 -15.21 0.71 -2.13
CA LEU A 13 -14.35 0.99 -1.00
C LEU A 13 -13.92 -0.33 -0.35
N LEU A 14 -12.61 -0.42 -0.18
CA LEU A 14 -11.87 -1.42 0.59
C LEU A 14 -12.28 -1.52 2.07
N VAL A 15 -13.19 -0.66 2.53
CA VAL A 15 -13.61 -0.47 3.92
C VAL A 15 -15.13 -0.25 3.91
N SER A 16 -15.87 -1.35 3.83
CA SER A 16 -17.32 -1.40 4.05
C SER A 16 -17.56 -2.48 5.10
N GLU A 17 -18.40 -2.19 6.10
CA GLU A 17 -18.83 -3.18 7.11
C GLU A 17 -19.55 -4.39 6.50
N ASN A 18 -20.12 -4.22 5.29
CA ASN A 18 -20.82 -5.29 4.58
C ASN A 18 -19.89 -6.02 3.62
N ARG A 19 -19.59 -7.29 3.94
CA ARG A 19 -18.72 -8.26 3.23
C ARG A 19 -19.19 -8.68 1.82
N GLU A 20 -20.12 -7.98 1.17
CA GLU A 20 -20.81 -8.51 -0.01
C GLU A 20 -20.15 -8.23 -1.37
N VAL A 21 -18.97 -7.60 -1.43
CA VAL A 21 -18.33 -7.28 -2.71
C VAL A 21 -16.92 -7.86 -2.79
N PHE A 22 -16.62 -8.47 -3.93
CA PHE A 22 -15.28 -8.89 -4.36
C PHE A 22 -14.31 -7.70 -4.20
N SER A 23 -13.63 -7.60 -3.05
CA SER A 23 -12.90 -6.39 -2.67
C SER A 23 -11.73 -6.16 -3.62
N TYR A 24 -11.52 -4.91 -4.03
CA TYR A 24 -10.34 -4.50 -4.81
C TYR A 24 -9.02 -4.94 -4.13
N GLN A 25 -9.03 -5.16 -2.81
CA GLN A 25 -7.91 -5.75 -2.05
C GLN A 25 -7.47 -7.08 -2.66
N VAL A 26 -8.43 -7.96 -3.00
CA VAL A 26 -8.15 -9.31 -3.50
C VAL A 26 -7.47 -9.25 -4.86
N LEU A 27 -7.97 -8.39 -5.76
CA LEU A 27 -7.35 -8.19 -7.07
C LEU A 27 -5.92 -7.64 -6.96
N ILE A 28 -5.69 -6.71 -6.04
CA ILE A 28 -4.35 -6.17 -5.76
C ILE A 28 -3.46 -7.25 -5.15
N SER A 29 -3.96 -8.02 -4.19
CA SER A 29 -3.24 -9.15 -3.58
C SER A 29 -2.80 -10.18 -4.62
N LEU A 30 -3.70 -10.57 -5.53
CA LEU A 30 -3.38 -11.47 -6.63
C LEU A 30 -2.34 -10.88 -7.58
N SER A 31 -2.45 -9.59 -7.89
CA SER A 31 -1.46 -8.89 -8.73
C SER A 31 -0.07 -8.85 -8.07
N TYR A 32 -0.02 -8.66 -6.75
CA TYR A 32 1.21 -8.66 -5.95
C TYR A 32 1.84 -10.05 -5.88
N LEU A 33 1.05 -11.10 -5.68
CA LEU A 33 1.52 -12.49 -5.72
C LEU A 33 2.06 -12.85 -7.11
N LEU A 34 1.34 -12.46 -8.16
CA LEU A 34 1.77 -12.67 -9.54
C LEU A 34 3.09 -11.93 -9.83
N ALA A 35 3.24 -10.69 -9.36
CA ALA A 35 4.48 -9.95 -9.48
C ALA A 35 5.66 -10.63 -8.76
N LEU A 36 5.42 -11.20 -7.56
CA LEU A 36 6.44 -11.96 -6.82
C LEU A 36 6.86 -13.21 -7.58
N ILE A 37 5.91 -14.01 -8.07
CA ILE A 37 6.18 -15.23 -8.84
C ILE A 37 6.96 -14.89 -10.12
N LEU A 38 6.52 -13.89 -10.89
CA LEU A 38 7.22 -13.47 -12.10
C LEU A 38 8.62 -12.94 -11.79
N SER A 39 8.80 -12.17 -10.72
CA SER A 39 10.12 -11.68 -10.32
C SER A 39 11.04 -12.83 -9.90
N MET A 40 10.54 -13.83 -9.17
CA MET A 40 11.29 -15.03 -8.84
C MET A 40 11.72 -15.80 -10.10
N VAL A 41 10.81 -15.99 -11.06
CA VAL A 41 11.13 -16.65 -12.35
C VAL A 41 12.16 -15.86 -13.14
N ARG A 42 12.07 -14.53 -13.16
CA ARG A 42 13.04 -13.65 -13.86
C ARG A 42 14.40 -13.66 -13.17
N ALA A 43 14.45 -13.67 -11.85
CA ALA A 43 15.68 -13.75 -11.06
C ALA A 43 16.39 -15.10 -11.25
N VAL A 44 15.66 -16.22 -11.26
CA VAL A 44 16.24 -17.56 -11.50
C VAL A 44 16.77 -17.72 -12.92
N LYS A 45 16.20 -17.00 -13.90
CA LYS A 45 16.63 -17.03 -15.30
C LYS A 45 17.68 -15.95 -15.64
N ASP A 46 18.27 -15.28 -14.64
CA ASP A 46 19.21 -14.15 -14.79
C ASP A 46 18.69 -12.98 -15.65
N LYS A 47 17.37 -12.83 -15.76
CA LYS A 47 16.73 -11.77 -16.56
C LYS A 47 16.50 -10.47 -15.76
N GLU A 48 16.63 -10.53 -14.44
CA GLU A 48 16.47 -9.39 -13.53
C GLU A 48 17.52 -9.38 -12.42
N LEU A 49 17.85 -8.18 -11.92
CA LEU A 49 18.71 -8.03 -10.76
C LEU A 49 18.01 -8.62 -9.54
N PHE A 50 18.71 -9.46 -8.77
CA PHE A 50 18.19 -10.00 -7.51
C PHE A 50 17.76 -8.89 -6.51
N SER A 51 18.33 -7.69 -6.66
CA SER A 51 17.90 -6.47 -5.97
C SER A 51 16.43 -6.10 -6.20
N ASP A 52 15.93 -6.27 -7.42
CA ASP A 52 14.53 -5.96 -7.77
C ASP A 52 13.60 -7.02 -7.19
N PHE A 53 13.99 -8.30 -7.24
CA PHE A 53 13.27 -9.38 -6.56
C PHE A 53 13.16 -9.15 -5.05
N LEU A 54 14.27 -8.81 -4.40
CA LEU A 54 14.28 -8.50 -2.97
C LEU A 54 13.35 -7.32 -2.63
N THR A 55 13.32 -6.30 -3.50
CA THR A 55 12.42 -5.15 -3.35
C THR A 55 10.97 -5.58 -3.42
N ILE A 56 10.61 -6.37 -4.44
CA ILE A 56 9.25 -6.89 -4.62
C ILE A 56 8.84 -7.77 -3.44
N ALA A 57 9.71 -8.67 -2.99
CA ALA A 57 9.45 -9.56 -1.86
C ALA A 57 9.11 -8.79 -0.57
N VAL A 58 9.86 -7.73 -0.24
CA VAL A 58 9.57 -6.92 0.95
C VAL A 58 8.25 -6.17 0.80
N VAL A 59 7.97 -5.60 -0.37
CA VAL A 59 6.72 -4.87 -0.63
C VAL A 59 5.51 -5.79 -0.53
N VAL A 60 5.60 -6.99 -1.10
CA VAL A 60 4.52 -7.99 -1.08
C VAL A 60 4.27 -8.47 0.35
N THR A 61 5.31 -8.82 1.09
CA THR A 61 5.16 -9.22 2.50
C THR A 61 4.52 -8.12 3.34
N LYS A 62 4.97 -6.87 3.18
CA LYS A 62 4.36 -5.73 3.87
C LYS A 62 2.89 -5.60 3.52
N TYR A 63 2.52 -5.65 2.24
CA TYR A 63 1.14 -5.50 1.80
C TYR A 63 0.23 -6.59 2.34
N MET A 64 0.68 -7.85 2.34
CA MET A 64 -0.09 -8.96 2.91
C MET A 64 -0.31 -8.77 4.41
N LEU A 65 0.73 -8.38 5.15
CA LEU A 65 0.64 -8.13 6.59
C LEU A 65 -0.32 -6.97 6.91
N THR A 66 -0.22 -5.86 6.17
CA THR A 66 -1.11 -4.70 6.36
C THR A 66 -2.56 -5.00 5.96
N THR A 67 -2.78 -5.85 4.95
CA THR A 67 -4.12 -6.26 4.54
C THR A 67 -4.77 -7.14 5.60
N LEU A 68 -4.05 -8.15 6.11
CA LEU A 68 -4.52 -9.01 7.19
C LEU A 68 -4.82 -8.20 8.47
N LEU A 69 -3.98 -7.23 8.80
CA LEU A 69 -4.19 -6.37 9.95
C LEU A 69 -5.47 -5.53 9.82
N MET A 70 -5.72 -4.97 8.63
CA MET A 70 -6.96 -4.23 8.36
C MET A 70 -8.19 -5.14 8.40
N GLU A 71 -8.12 -6.33 7.81
CA GLU A 71 -9.23 -7.29 7.82
C GLU A 71 -9.58 -7.76 9.23
N TYR A 72 -8.56 -8.01 10.06
CA TYR A 72 -8.73 -8.31 11.47
C TYR A 72 -9.40 -7.14 12.22
N ALA A 73 -8.93 -5.91 11.99
CA ALA A 73 -9.51 -4.70 12.60
C ALA A 73 -10.98 -4.53 12.22
N LEU A 74 -11.34 -4.70 10.95
CA LEU A 74 -12.72 -4.60 10.47
C LEU A 74 -13.62 -5.69 11.08
N THR A 75 -13.12 -6.93 11.15
CA THR A 75 -13.85 -8.03 11.79
C THR A 75 -14.07 -7.76 13.28
N TYR A 76 -13.08 -7.21 13.97
CA TYR A 76 -13.20 -6.84 15.37
C TYR A 76 -14.25 -5.74 15.61
N ILE A 77 -14.33 -4.72 14.74
CA ILE A 77 -15.38 -3.69 14.79
C ILE A 77 -16.76 -4.33 14.65
N GLN A 78 -16.90 -5.23 13.66
CA GLN A 78 -18.17 -5.90 13.38
C GLN A 78 -18.65 -6.75 14.56
N GLU A 79 -17.73 -7.40 15.28
CA GLU A 79 -18.04 -8.29 16.39
C GLU A 79 -18.22 -7.58 17.74
N ASN A 80 -17.49 -6.48 18.00
CA ASN A 80 -17.40 -5.86 19.33
C ASN A 80 -17.98 -4.43 19.38
N HIS A 81 -18.36 -3.84 18.24
CA HIS A 81 -18.86 -2.45 18.12
C HIS A 81 -17.94 -1.36 18.72
N ALA A 82 -16.68 -1.70 19.03
CA ALA A 82 -15.72 -0.84 19.71
C ALA A 82 -14.84 -0.10 18.68
N VAL A 83 -15.40 0.90 18.03
CA VAL A 83 -14.77 1.65 16.92
C VAL A 83 -13.52 2.43 17.38
N ASP A 84 -13.58 3.07 18.56
CA ASP A 84 -12.56 4.02 19.02
C ASP A 84 -11.18 3.39 19.19
N ASN A 85 -11.10 2.18 19.75
CA ASN A 85 -9.82 1.52 19.97
C ASN A 85 -9.22 0.95 18.67
N VAL A 86 -10.08 0.65 17.69
CA VAL A 86 -9.66 0.06 16.41
C VAL A 86 -8.99 1.09 15.50
N GLN A 87 -9.26 2.38 15.68
CA GLN A 87 -8.62 3.45 14.92
C GLN A 87 -7.08 3.49 15.09
N ASN A 88 -6.55 2.89 16.17
CA ASN A 88 -5.11 2.68 16.35
C ASN A 88 -4.47 1.78 15.27
N VAL A 89 -5.28 1.02 14.52
CA VAL A 89 -4.80 0.24 13.38
C VAL A 89 -4.07 1.12 12.37
N TYR A 90 -4.50 2.37 12.17
CA TYR A 90 -3.86 3.28 11.23
C TYR A 90 -2.43 3.66 11.66
N LEU A 91 -2.17 3.76 12.97
CA LEU A 91 -0.81 3.95 13.47
C LEU A 91 0.06 2.72 13.21
N ALA A 92 -0.49 1.52 13.45
CA ALA A 92 0.20 0.27 13.17
C ALA A 92 0.54 0.13 11.67
N LEU A 93 -0.40 0.47 10.77
CA LEU A 93 -0.18 0.48 9.32
C LEU A 93 0.93 1.46 8.90
N SER A 94 0.96 2.65 9.51
CA SER A 94 2.04 3.62 9.29
C SER A 94 3.38 3.06 9.76
N ALA A 95 3.44 2.53 10.98
CA ALA A 95 4.65 1.95 11.57
C ALA A 95 5.18 0.76 10.74
N THR A 96 4.31 -0.16 10.32
CA THR A 96 4.67 -1.28 9.45
C THR A 96 5.23 -0.79 8.11
N SER A 97 4.66 0.27 7.53
CA SER A 97 5.15 0.86 6.30
C SER A 97 6.58 1.42 6.47
N LEU A 98 6.84 2.19 7.53
CA LEU A 98 8.19 2.68 7.84
C LEU A 98 9.18 1.55 8.14
N PHE A 99 8.75 0.57 8.93
CA PHE A 99 9.56 -0.61 9.26
C PHE A 99 9.94 -1.41 8.00
N SER A 100 9.01 -1.59 7.07
CA SER A 100 9.30 -2.29 5.81
C SER A 100 10.39 -1.60 4.98
N MET A 101 10.41 -0.26 4.95
CA MET A 101 11.46 0.50 4.28
C MET A 101 12.80 0.35 4.98
N TYR A 102 12.81 0.37 6.31
CA TYR A 102 14.02 0.12 7.10
C TYR A 102 14.60 -1.27 6.80
N VAL A 103 13.74 -2.31 6.81
CA VAL A 103 14.12 -3.69 6.45
C VAL A 103 14.67 -3.75 5.02
N LEU A 104 13.98 -3.15 4.05
CA LEU A 104 14.41 -3.13 2.66
C LEU A 104 15.80 -2.49 2.51
N ALA A 105 16.02 -1.32 3.12
CA ALA A 105 17.30 -0.61 3.08
C ALA A 105 18.42 -1.42 3.75
N LYS A 106 18.15 -2.09 4.87
CA LYS A 106 19.11 -2.97 5.55
C LYS A 106 19.47 -4.18 4.71
N LEU A 107 18.50 -4.81 4.06
CA LEU A 107 18.76 -5.97 3.19
C LEU A 107 19.59 -5.58 1.97
N HIS A 108 19.28 -4.45 1.31
CA HIS A 108 20.08 -3.93 0.20
C HIS A 108 21.54 -3.65 0.60
N LYS A 109 21.75 -3.04 1.78
CA LYS A 109 23.11 -2.82 2.33
C LYS A 109 23.82 -4.14 2.64
N LYS A 110 23.14 -5.09 3.30
CA LYS A 110 23.73 -6.37 3.72
C LYS A 110 24.20 -7.20 2.53
N PHE A 111 23.44 -7.21 1.43
CA PHE A 111 23.79 -7.96 0.22
C PHE A 111 24.59 -7.14 -0.80
N SER A 112 25.00 -5.92 -0.45
CA SER A 112 25.76 -5.01 -1.35
C SER A 112 25.06 -4.78 -2.71
N TYR A 113 23.73 -4.76 -2.71
CA TYR A 113 22.96 -4.53 -3.92
C TYR A 113 22.93 -3.04 -4.30
N LYS A 114 22.99 -2.77 -5.60
CA LYS A 114 22.83 -1.42 -6.13
C LYS A 114 21.36 -0.99 -5.98
N PHE A 115 21.14 0.16 -5.36
CA PHE A 115 19.82 0.79 -5.28
C PHE A 115 19.34 1.15 -6.70
N GLY A 116 18.39 0.36 -7.20
CA GLY A 116 17.80 0.52 -8.53
C GLY A 116 16.63 1.51 -8.55
N LEU A 117 16.11 1.77 -9.76
CA LEU A 117 14.92 2.63 -9.94
C LEU A 117 13.71 2.10 -9.18
N LEU A 118 13.53 0.78 -9.13
CA LEU A 118 12.42 0.15 -8.43
C LEU A 118 12.49 0.40 -6.92
N PHE A 119 13.69 0.27 -6.32
CA PHE A 119 13.92 0.58 -4.92
C PHE A 119 13.48 2.01 -4.58
N PHE A 120 13.97 3.00 -5.33
CA PHE A 120 13.62 4.40 -5.07
C PHE A 120 12.14 4.68 -5.29
N CYS A 121 11.52 4.09 -6.31
CA CYS A 121 10.09 4.21 -6.55
C CYS A 121 9.28 3.69 -5.36
N VAL A 122 9.57 2.45 -4.93
CA VAL A 122 8.93 1.80 -3.79
C VAL A 122 9.12 2.61 -2.51
N PHE A 123 10.32 3.13 -2.28
CA PHE A 123 10.64 3.92 -1.09
C PHE A 123 9.78 5.19 -1.04
N LYS A 124 9.73 5.97 -2.13
CA LYS A 124 8.91 7.19 -2.21
C LYS A 124 7.42 6.90 -2.00
N LEU A 125 6.90 5.90 -2.69
CA LEU A 125 5.49 5.53 -2.61
C LEU A 125 5.12 5.03 -1.20
N THR A 126 6.01 4.29 -0.55
CA THR A 126 5.78 3.78 0.81
C THR A 126 5.83 4.89 1.85
N ILE A 127 6.66 5.94 1.67
CA ILE A 127 6.61 7.14 2.50
C ILE A 127 5.24 7.81 2.41
N VAL A 128 4.73 8.01 1.19
CA VAL A 128 3.43 8.67 0.99
C VAL A 128 2.30 7.87 1.65
N ILE A 129 2.31 6.54 1.52
CA ILE A 129 1.38 5.66 2.23
C ILE A 129 1.50 5.81 3.75
N ALA A 130 2.73 5.78 4.29
CA ALA A 130 2.95 5.88 5.73
C ALA A 130 2.42 7.20 6.29
N ILE A 131 2.62 8.31 5.57
CA ILE A 131 2.08 9.62 5.92
C ILE A 131 0.55 9.61 5.85
N ALA A 132 -0.04 9.04 4.79
CA ALA A 132 -1.50 8.97 4.67
C ALA A 132 -2.14 8.21 5.85
N HIS A 133 -1.57 7.06 6.24
CA HIS A 133 -2.00 6.32 7.42
C HIS A 133 -1.86 7.16 8.71
N PHE A 134 -0.74 7.86 8.86
CA PHE A 134 -0.49 8.69 10.05
C PHE A 134 -1.45 9.88 10.14
N VAL A 135 -1.73 10.57 9.04
CA VAL A 135 -2.68 11.69 8.99
C VAL A 135 -4.08 11.22 9.39
N LEU A 136 -4.49 10.05 8.91
CA LEU A 136 -5.80 9.50 9.24
C LEU A 136 -5.88 9.08 10.72
N TRP A 137 -4.84 8.42 11.25
CA TRP A 137 -4.72 8.13 12.67
C TRP A 137 -4.78 9.41 13.52
N PHE A 138 -4.03 10.44 13.13
CA PHE A 138 -3.97 11.71 13.86
C PHE A 138 -5.35 12.38 13.91
N LYS A 139 -6.08 12.38 12.79
CA LYS A 139 -7.46 12.90 12.73
C LYS A 139 -8.38 12.17 13.72
N PHE A 140 -8.34 10.85 13.70
CA PHE A 140 -9.29 10.03 14.46
C PHE A 140 -8.95 9.92 15.94
N VAL A 141 -7.67 9.73 16.29
CA VAL A 141 -7.25 9.41 17.66
C VAL A 141 -6.75 10.65 18.40
N VAL A 142 -6.03 11.55 17.73
CA VAL A 142 -5.43 12.72 18.41
C VAL A 142 -6.39 13.90 18.42
N LEU A 143 -7.05 14.17 17.29
CA LEU A 143 -8.01 15.28 17.19
C LEU A 143 -9.44 14.86 17.56
N ASP A 144 -9.73 13.57 17.67
CA ASP A 144 -11.06 13.01 17.93
C ASP A 144 -12.16 13.52 16.97
N ILE A 145 -11.78 13.70 15.69
CA ILE A 145 -12.69 14.20 14.65
C ILE A 145 -13.23 13.03 13.84
N GLN A 146 -14.44 12.58 14.19
CA GLN A 146 -15.09 11.46 13.52
C GLN A 146 -15.76 11.87 12.19
N ALA A 147 -16.79 12.72 12.23
CA ALA A 147 -17.63 13.02 11.07
C ALA A 147 -17.14 14.22 10.23
N GLU A 148 -16.56 15.24 10.87
CA GLU A 148 -16.09 16.41 10.14
C GLU A 148 -14.90 16.06 9.25
N HIS A 149 -14.74 16.81 8.16
CA HIS A 149 -13.65 16.64 7.19
C HIS A 149 -13.62 15.26 6.52
N ALA A 150 -14.79 14.72 6.15
CA ALA A 150 -14.93 13.44 5.43
C ALA A 150 -14.09 13.37 4.13
N TYR A 151 -13.79 14.52 3.50
CA TYR A 151 -12.88 14.60 2.35
C TYR A 151 -11.49 14.02 2.62
N ILE A 152 -11.01 14.04 3.87
CA ILE A 152 -9.74 13.42 4.27
C ILE A 152 -9.80 11.91 4.09
N HIS A 153 -10.94 11.28 4.39
CA HIS A 153 -11.11 9.83 4.21
C HIS A 153 -11.15 9.48 2.72
N TYR A 154 -11.84 10.30 1.92
CA TYR A 154 -11.87 10.14 0.46
C TYR A 154 -10.47 10.26 -0.16
N MET A 155 -9.71 11.28 0.25
CA MET A 155 -8.32 11.46 -0.20
C MET A 155 -7.43 10.30 0.25
N TYR A 156 -7.54 9.86 1.49
CA TYR A 156 -6.78 8.74 2.02
C TYR A 156 -7.01 7.46 1.20
N SER A 157 -8.27 7.07 1.00
CA SER A 157 -8.61 5.86 0.25
C SER A 157 -8.17 5.94 -1.21
N PHE A 158 -8.31 7.12 -1.84
CA PHE A 158 -7.77 7.36 -3.19
C PHE A 158 -6.25 7.17 -3.23
N ILE A 159 -5.51 7.75 -2.28
CA ILE A 159 -4.04 7.63 -2.19
C ILE A 159 -3.63 6.17 -2.01
N VAL A 160 -4.24 5.46 -1.06
CA VAL A 160 -3.92 4.05 -0.77
C VAL A 160 -4.21 3.18 -1.99
N LEU A 161 -5.38 3.35 -2.64
CA LEU A 161 -5.76 2.58 -3.82
C LEU A 161 -4.83 2.86 -5.00
N TYR A 162 -4.61 4.14 -5.31
CA TYR A 162 -3.72 4.56 -6.40
C TYR A 162 -2.31 4.03 -6.20
N ILE A 163 -1.73 4.17 -5.01
CA ILE A 163 -0.37 3.70 -4.76
C ILE A 163 -0.31 2.17 -4.81
N SER A 164 -1.32 1.47 -4.32
CA SER A 164 -1.37 0.00 -4.40
C SER A 164 -1.40 -0.47 -5.86
N ILE A 165 -2.18 0.18 -6.72
CA ILE A 165 -2.20 -0.11 -8.16
C ILE A 165 -0.86 0.26 -8.82
N ALA A 166 -0.33 1.44 -8.52
CA ALA A 166 0.95 1.90 -9.08
C ALA A 166 2.09 0.94 -8.72
N LEU A 167 2.14 0.47 -7.47
CA LEU A 167 3.07 -0.54 -7.00
C LEU A 167 2.88 -1.88 -7.74
N ALA A 168 1.65 -2.38 -7.90
CA ALA A 168 1.40 -3.59 -8.69
C ALA A 168 1.97 -3.46 -10.11
N VAL A 169 1.68 -2.34 -10.79
CA VAL A 169 2.12 -2.08 -12.17
C VAL A 169 3.64 -2.03 -12.28
N VAL A 170 4.34 -1.28 -11.40
CA VAL A 170 5.81 -1.18 -11.48
C VAL A 170 6.52 -2.48 -11.09
N MET A 171 5.92 -3.32 -10.24
CA MET A 171 6.49 -4.61 -9.89
C MET A 171 6.29 -5.66 -11.00
N LEU A 172 5.15 -5.63 -11.68
CA LEU A 172 4.92 -6.47 -12.88
C LEU A 172 5.84 -6.04 -14.02
N PHE A 173 5.94 -4.73 -14.27
CA PHE A 173 6.65 -4.15 -15.40
C PHE A 173 7.70 -3.11 -14.95
N PRO A 174 8.81 -3.53 -14.30
CA PRO A 174 9.83 -2.60 -13.78
C PRO A 174 10.50 -1.77 -14.88
N GLY A 175 10.47 -2.25 -16.14
CA GLY A 175 10.94 -1.50 -17.31
C GLY A 175 10.21 -0.16 -17.53
N LEU A 176 8.98 -0.01 -17.05
CA LEU A 176 8.21 1.24 -17.17
C LEU A 176 8.90 2.42 -16.47
N LEU A 177 9.67 2.16 -15.41
CA LEU A 177 10.41 3.19 -14.67
C LEU A 177 11.54 3.83 -15.48
N LYS A 178 11.97 3.19 -16.57
CA LYS A 178 12.94 3.75 -17.52
C LYS A 178 12.30 4.68 -18.56
N THR A 179 10.97 4.69 -18.64
CA THR A 179 10.20 5.46 -19.63
C THR A 179 9.64 6.76 -19.04
N ARG A 180 8.95 7.57 -19.86
CA ARG A 180 8.24 8.78 -19.41
C ARG A 180 7.08 8.47 -18.45
N LEU A 181 6.58 7.23 -18.43
CA LEU A 181 5.52 6.79 -17.50
C LEU A 181 5.95 6.79 -16.04
N LYS A 182 7.26 6.89 -15.76
CA LYS A 182 7.77 7.04 -14.39
C LYS A 182 7.16 8.23 -13.64
N LEU A 183 6.75 9.30 -14.34
CA LEU A 183 6.15 10.49 -13.74
C LEU A 183 4.75 10.22 -13.17
N LEU A 184 4.02 9.27 -13.76
CA LEU A 184 2.69 8.85 -13.31
C LEU A 184 2.75 7.77 -12.23
N LEU A 185 3.93 7.20 -11.98
CA LEU A 185 4.11 6.04 -11.11
C LEU A 185 5.03 6.34 -9.92
N SER A 186 5.84 7.38 -10.01
CA SER A 186 6.80 7.76 -8.97
C SER A 186 6.85 9.29 -8.82
N PRO A 187 6.69 9.82 -7.59
CA PRO A 187 6.85 11.25 -7.37
C PRO A 187 8.27 11.74 -7.74
N SER A 188 8.35 12.88 -8.43
CA SER A 188 9.59 13.41 -9.02
C SER A 188 10.56 14.06 -8.02
N TRP A 189 10.21 14.14 -6.74
CA TRP A 189 11.06 14.76 -5.73
C TRP A 189 12.44 14.07 -5.58
N PRO A 190 13.51 14.82 -5.27
CA PRO A 190 14.81 14.22 -4.97
C PRO A 190 14.71 13.36 -3.71
N LEU A 191 15.44 12.24 -3.69
CA LEU A 191 15.68 11.41 -2.51
C LEU A 191 17.12 11.62 -2.04
#